data_AF-A0A834ZLD3-F1
#
_entry.id   AF-A0A834ZLD3-F1
#
_cell.length_a   1.000
_cell.length_b   1.000
_cell.length_c   1.000
_cell.angle_alpha   90.00
_cell.angle_beta   90.00
_cell.angle_gamma   90.00
#
_symmetry.space_group_name_H-M   'P 1'
#
loop_
_entity.id
_entity.type
_entity.pdbx_description
1 polymer ?
#
loop_
_entity_poly.entity_id
_entity_poly.type
_entity_poly.pdbx_seq_one_letter_code
_entity_poly.pdbx_strand_id
1 'polypeptide(L)'
;MFAHLYDDVDPSSSYTTSDAQVLWMMNHALEEETDPVDRHGQQEFLGSADYLSNYGMTRLIPDMQAAATEVLKGKQLRDLFNTSILHETIVQILNMFTTMGSPHHWVNYLVPENAMLYKHQRAMSNISLCPDFSKLDQLMAETRAVLSSDDFGSVVEISLRTMVDAVMEDIGVQPGGGSLSSGMPLAKLLPRIAQTSPLLLEQPSRNRFIQIIQSLPEVELFFTLLYANISP
;
A
#
# COMPACT_ATOMS: atom_id res chain seq x y z
N MET A 1 -10.35 -35.88 -31.73
CA MET A 1 -11.30 -36.84 -32.32
C MET A 1 -12.71 -36.34 -31.99
N PHE A 2 -13.10 -35.23 -32.62
CA PHE A 2 -14.39 -34.57 -32.40
C PHE A 2 -15.26 -34.86 -33.62
N ALA A 3 -16.38 -35.53 -33.40
CA ALA A 3 -17.38 -35.76 -34.42
C ALA A 3 -18.76 -35.82 -33.74
N HIS A 4 -19.60 -34.85 -34.12
CA HIS A 4 -21.06 -34.86 -34.15
C HIS A 4 -21.84 -35.01 -32.84
N LEU A 5 -22.56 -33.94 -32.49
CA LEU A 5 -24.02 -33.88 -32.67
C LEU A 5 -24.49 -32.42 -32.57
N TYR A 6 -24.44 -31.75 -33.72
CA TYR A 6 -25.28 -30.61 -34.07
C TYR A 6 -26.50 -31.27 -34.72
N ASP A 7 -27.65 -31.26 -34.05
CA ASP A 7 -28.97 -31.42 -34.67
C ASP A 7 -30.03 -31.22 -33.58
N ASP A 8 -30.43 -29.97 -33.39
CA ASP A 8 -31.84 -29.59 -33.25
C ASP A 8 -31.93 -28.06 -33.36
N VAL A 9 -32.00 -27.58 -34.61
CA VAL A 9 -32.32 -26.18 -34.90
C VAL A 9 -33.65 -26.18 -35.66
N ASP A 10 -34.68 -25.71 -34.97
CA ASP A 10 -36.01 -25.43 -35.49
C ASP A 10 -35.91 -24.45 -36.68
N PRO A 11 -36.43 -24.80 -37.87
CA PRO A 11 -36.26 -23.97 -39.08
C PRO A 11 -37.23 -22.77 -39.13
N SER A 12 -37.85 -22.37 -38.02
CA SER A 12 -38.82 -21.25 -38.00
C SER A 12 -38.38 -19.98 -37.24
N SER A 13 -37.14 -19.89 -36.74
CA SER A 13 -36.64 -18.65 -36.14
C SER A 13 -36.05 -17.71 -37.18
N SER A 14 -36.84 -16.73 -37.64
CA SER A 14 -36.35 -15.60 -38.41
C SER A 14 -35.54 -14.66 -37.52
N TYR A 15 -34.26 -14.96 -37.31
CA TYR A 15 -33.32 -13.98 -36.78
C TYR A 15 -33.23 -12.83 -37.77
N THR A 16 -33.65 -11.64 -37.36
CA THR A 16 -33.58 -10.47 -38.22
C THR A 16 -32.13 -10.01 -38.32
N THR A 17 -31.73 -9.40 -39.44
CA THR A 17 -30.41 -8.75 -39.62
C THR A 17 -30.07 -7.78 -38.46
N SER A 18 -31.10 -7.27 -37.77
CA SER A 18 -30.97 -6.43 -36.57
C SER A 18 -30.42 -7.21 -35.37
N ASP A 19 -30.82 -8.46 -35.15
CA ASP A 19 -30.41 -9.25 -33.99
C ASP A 19 -28.95 -9.71 -34.11
N ALA A 20 -28.52 -10.02 -35.34
CA ALA A 20 -27.12 -10.31 -35.65
C ALA A 20 -26.24 -9.05 -35.52
N GLN A 21 -26.75 -7.87 -35.89
CA GLN A 21 -26.05 -6.60 -35.68
C GLN A 21 -25.97 -6.21 -34.20
N VAL A 22 -27.01 -6.45 -33.41
CA VAL A 22 -26.99 -6.24 -31.96
C VAL A 22 -26.01 -7.21 -31.29
N LEU A 23 -25.98 -8.48 -31.69
CA LEU A 23 -24.99 -9.45 -31.22
C LEU A 23 -23.55 -9.07 -31.63
N TRP A 24 -23.34 -8.56 -32.84
CA TRP A 24 -22.04 -8.01 -33.27
C TRP A 24 -21.65 -6.75 -32.49
N MET A 25 -22.59 -5.85 -32.21
CA MET A 25 -22.34 -4.66 -31.40
C MET A 25 -22.12 -5.01 -29.92
N MET A 26 -22.77 -6.03 -29.39
CA MET A 26 -22.55 -6.52 -28.02
C MET A 26 -21.22 -7.29 -27.91
N ASN A 27 -20.84 -8.08 -28.92
CA ASN A 27 -19.51 -8.70 -28.97
C ASN A 27 -18.39 -7.65 -29.12
N HIS A 28 -18.56 -6.63 -29.97
CA HIS A 28 -17.58 -5.55 -30.07
C HIS A 28 -17.54 -4.66 -28.82
N ALA A 29 -18.66 -4.44 -28.14
CA ALA A 29 -18.68 -3.72 -26.87
C ALA A 29 -18.02 -4.52 -25.71
N LEU A 30 -18.03 -5.86 -25.79
CA LEU A 30 -17.29 -6.73 -24.88
C LEU A 30 -15.79 -6.83 -25.23
N GLU A 31 -15.42 -6.62 -26.49
CA GLU A 31 -14.02 -6.59 -26.95
C GLU A 31 -13.32 -5.23 -26.69
N GLU A 32 -14.07 -4.14 -26.50
CA GLU A 32 -13.51 -2.82 -26.12
C GLU A 32 -13.07 -2.74 -24.64
N GLU A 33 -13.42 -3.72 -23.80
CA GLU A 33 -13.04 -3.74 -22.38
C GLU A 33 -11.57 -4.17 -22.11
N THR A 34 -10.81 -4.51 -23.16
CA THR A 34 -9.43 -5.02 -23.01
C THR A 34 -8.47 -4.43 -24.03
N ASP A 35 -8.42 -3.10 -24.17
CA ASP A 35 -7.24 -2.49 -24.79
C ASP A 35 -6.14 -2.39 -23.73
N PRO A 36 -5.09 -3.24 -23.77
CA PRO A 36 -4.06 -3.27 -22.75
C PRO A 36 -3.48 -1.88 -22.54
N VAL A 37 -3.21 -1.52 -21.28
CA VAL A 37 -2.55 -0.24 -20.97
C VAL A 37 -1.27 -0.19 -21.78
N ASP A 38 -1.15 0.86 -22.59
CA ASP A 38 -0.02 0.99 -23.48
C ASP A 38 1.28 1.14 -22.68
N ARG A 39 2.42 0.96 -23.34
CA ARG A 39 3.73 1.03 -22.68
C ARG A 39 3.97 2.40 -22.02
N HIS A 40 3.38 3.48 -22.55
CA HIS A 40 3.53 4.81 -22.00
C HIS A 40 2.76 4.95 -20.69
N GLY A 41 1.49 4.53 -20.65
CA GLY A 41 0.64 4.48 -19.47
C GLY A 41 1.21 3.60 -18.37
N GLN A 42 1.79 2.45 -18.70
CA GLN A 42 2.51 1.61 -17.71
C GLN A 42 3.68 2.35 -17.08
N GLN A 43 4.46 3.08 -17.88
CA GLN A 43 5.58 3.86 -17.37
C GLN A 43 5.13 5.06 -16.52
N GLU A 44 4.05 5.73 -16.92
CA GLU A 44 3.46 6.81 -16.11
C GLU A 44 2.94 6.28 -14.77
N PHE A 45 2.24 5.14 -14.78
CA PHE A 45 1.73 4.48 -13.58
C PHE A 45 2.85 4.03 -12.65
N LEU A 46 3.86 3.31 -13.15
CA LEU A 46 5.01 2.89 -12.35
C LEU A 46 5.80 4.09 -11.81
N GLY A 47 5.84 5.20 -12.57
CA GLY A 47 6.42 6.45 -12.12
C GLY A 47 5.77 7.00 -10.86
N SER A 48 4.46 6.77 -10.65
CA SER A 48 3.74 7.20 -9.45
C SER A 48 4.23 6.56 -8.15
N ALA A 49 5.03 5.49 -8.22
CA ALA A 49 5.66 4.87 -7.04
C ALA A 49 6.59 5.85 -6.29
N ASP A 50 7.07 6.91 -6.96
CA ASP A 50 7.86 7.97 -6.32
C ASP A 50 7.04 8.92 -5.43
N TYR A 51 5.71 8.81 -5.48
CA TYR A 51 4.78 9.73 -4.82
C TYR A 51 5.02 9.82 -3.31
N LEU A 52 5.18 8.66 -2.65
CA LEU A 52 5.47 8.62 -1.23
C LEU A 52 6.72 9.44 -0.91
N SER A 53 7.82 9.20 -1.62
CA SER A 53 9.10 9.89 -1.34
C SER A 53 9.06 11.39 -1.63
N ASN A 54 8.36 11.82 -2.69
CA ASN A 54 8.37 13.21 -3.13
C ASN A 54 7.28 14.07 -2.48
N TYR A 55 6.14 13.48 -2.11
CA TYR A 55 4.96 14.21 -1.63
C TYR A 55 4.27 13.57 -0.42
N GLY A 56 4.27 12.25 -0.32
CA GLY A 56 3.64 11.54 0.81
C GLY A 56 4.34 11.81 2.14
N MET A 57 5.67 11.70 2.16
CA MET A 57 6.49 11.82 3.37
C MET A 57 6.37 13.19 4.06
N THR A 58 6.18 14.26 3.29
CA THR A 58 6.05 15.63 3.85
C THR A 58 4.76 15.82 4.66
N ARG A 59 3.74 14.97 4.42
CA ARG A 59 2.50 14.92 5.20
C ARG A 59 2.51 13.80 6.23
N LEU A 60 3.06 12.64 5.89
CA LEU A 60 3.15 11.48 6.79
C LEU A 60 3.94 11.80 8.07
N ILE A 61 5.09 12.47 7.95
CA ILE A 61 5.94 12.80 9.10
C ILE A 61 5.19 13.65 10.15
N PRO A 62 4.61 14.83 9.81
CA PRO A 62 3.91 15.62 10.80
C PRO A 62 2.69 14.91 11.41
N ASP A 63 1.97 14.08 10.65
CA ASP A 63 0.84 13.32 11.17
C ASP A 63 1.29 12.21 12.14
N MET A 64 2.38 11.51 11.83
CA MET A 64 3.02 10.56 12.75
C MET A 64 3.53 11.26 14.02
N GLN A 65 4.08 12.47 13.90
CA GLN A 65 4.50 13.27 15.05
C GLN A 65 3.31 13.69 15.92
N ALA A 66 2.17 14.03 15.34
CA ALA A 66 0.95 14.34 16.07
C ALA A 66 0.43 13.11 16.83
N ALA A 67 0.39 11.94 16.19
CA ALA A 67 0.03 10.68 16.84
C ALA A 67 0.98 10.35 18.01
N ALA A 68 2.29 10.48 17.81
CA ALA A 68 3.28 10.30 18.86
C ALA A 68 3.10 11.29 20.02
N THR A 69 2.79 12.56 19.71
CA THR A 69 2.55 13.59 20.72
C THR A 69 1.35 13.26 21.58
N GLU A 70 0.25 12.78 20.99
CA GLU A 70 -0.96 12.44 21.76
C GLU A 70 -0.74 11.20 22.64
N VAL A 71 -0.06 10.15 22.14
CA VAL A 71 0.23 8.93 22.93
C VAL A 71 1.25 9.19 24.04
N LEU A 72 2.23 10.08 23.82
CA LEU A 72 3.23 10.43 24.82
C LEU A 72 2.78 11.53 25.78
N LYS A 73 1.57 12.07 25.60
CA LYS A 73 1.01 13.13 26.44
C LYS A 73 0.98 12.70 27.91
N GLY A 74 1.48 13.59 28.77
CA GLY A 74 1.56 13.33 30.21
C GLY A 74 2.72 12.42 30.65
N LYS A 75 3.43 11.77 29.71
CA LYS A 75 4.66 11.03 30.03
C LYS A 75 5.81 12.01 30.30
N GLN A 76 6.64 11.67 31.27
CA GLN A 76 7.78 12.47 31.69
C GLN A 76 9.09 11.78 31.31
N LEU A 77 10.13 12.57 31.09
CA LEU A 77 11.48 12.09 30.76
C LEU A 77 12.09 11.14 31.81
N ARG A 78 11.59 11.20 33.05
CA ARG A 78 12.00 10.32 34.17
C ARG A 78 11.23 9.00 34.24
N ASP A 79 10.14 8.87 33.49
CA ASP A 79 9.29 7.69 33.54
C ASP A 79 10.07 6.47 33.04
N LEU A 80 9.89 5.34 33.72
CA LEU A 80 10.59 4.11 33.42
C LEU A 80 9.83 3.31 32.36
N PHE A 81 10.53 3.01 31.27
CA PHE A 81 10.05 2.18 30.17
C PHE A 81 10.83 0.87 30.18
N ASN A 82 10.11 -0.24 30.33
CA ASN A 82 10.66 -1.57 30.06
C ASN A 82 10.29 -2.01 28.63
N THR A 83 10.74 -3.19 28.23
CA THR A 83 10.48 -3.75 26.89
C THR A 83 8.99 -3.76 26.55
N SER A 84 8.14 -4.20 27.47
CA SER A 84 6.69 -4.28 27.26
C SER A 84 6.06 -2.90 27.08
N ILE A 85 6.40 -1.95 27.95
CA ILE A 85 5.85 -0.58 27.89
C ILE A 85 6.31 0.12 26.60
N LEU A 86 7.56 -0.06 26.20
CA LEU A 86 8.07 0.52 24.95
C LEU A 86 7.38 -0.07 23.73
N HIS A 87 7.29 -1.40 23.64
CA HIS A 87 6.60 -2.10 22.56
C HIS A 87 5.15 -1.63 22.44
N GLU A 88 4.40 -1.66 23.55
CA GLU A 88 3.01 -1.23 23.59
C GLU A 88 2.87 0.25 23.22
N THR A 89 3.79 1.12 23.67
CA THR A 89 3.78 2.53 23.30
C THR A 89 3.97 2.73 21.79
N ILE A 90 4.90 2.00 21.16
CA ILE A 90 5.11 2.09 19.70
C ILE A 90 3.88 1.61 18.95
N VAL A 91 3.29 0.48 19.35
CA VAL A 91 2.04 -0.04 18.77
C VAL A 91 0.89 0.95 18.94
N GLN A 92 0.76 1.58 20.10
CA GLN A 92 -0.25 2.63 20.34
C GLN A 92 -0.05 3.84 19.43
N ILE A 93 1.20 4.26 19.17
CA ILE A 93 1.49 5.35 18.22
C ILE A 93 1.06 4.96 16.80
N LEU A 94 1.40 3.75 16.35
CA LEU A 94 1.00 3.26 15.03
C LEU A 94 -0.53 3.16 14.91
N ASN A 95 -1.21 2.65 15.93
CA ASN A 95 -2.68 2.56 15.96
C ASN A 95 -3.34 3.93 16.01
N MET A 96 -2.80 4.87 16.80
CA MET A 96 -3.26 6.25 16.82
C MET A 96 -3.12 6.86 15.43
N PHE A 97 -1.95 6.71 14.80
CA PHE A 97 -1.71 7.19 13.44
C PHE A 97 -2.71 6.62 12.44
N THR A 98 -2.92 5.30 12.39
CA THR A 98 -3.86 4.67 11.44
C THR A 98 -5.33 5.00 11.70
N THR A 99 -5.68 5.51 12.88
CA THR A 99 -7.04 5.94 13.25
C THR A 99 -7.23 7.45 13.32
N MET A 100 -6.19 8.28 13.11
CA MET A 100 -6.19 9.74 13.26
C MET A 100 -6.97 10.50 12.16
N GLY A 101 -7.78 9.81 11.36
CA GLY A 101 -8.48 10.37 10.22
C GLY A 101 -9.62 9.47 9.74
N SER A 102 -9.98 9.60 8.48
CA SER A 102 -10.94 8.67 7.87
C SER A 102 -10.35 7.26 7.81
N PRO A 103 -11.21 6.22 7.74
CA PRO A 103 -10.76 4.88 7.37
C PRO A 103 -9.84 4.93 6.14
N HIS A 104 -8.75 4.18 6.19
CA HIS A 104 -7.75 4.08 5.10
C HIS A 104 -7.09 5.42 4.70
N HIS A 105 -7.12 6.47 5.52
CA HIS A 105 -6.48 7.75 5.19
C HIS A 105 -4.98 7.62 4.88
N TRP A 106 -4.33 6.57 5.41
CA TRP A 106 -2.92 6.28 5.16
C TRP A 106 -2.60 6.02 3.67
N VAL A 107 -3.60 5.60 2.87
CA VAL A 107 -3.48 5.43 1.41
C VAL A 107 -3.16 6.76 0.73
N ASN A 108 -3.61 7.90 1.28
CA ASN A 108 -3.37 9.22 0.73
C ASN A 108 -1.89 9.66 0.79
N TYR A 109 -1.07 8.98 1.59
CA TYR A 109 0.38 9.19 1.60
C TYR A 109 1.09 8.35 0.52
N LEU A 110 0.51 7.21 0.10
CA LEU A 110 1.16 6.25 -0.79
C LEU A 110 0.85 6.50 -2.26
N VAL A 111 -0.41 6.82 -2.57
CA VAL A 111 -0.89 6.93 -3.95
C VAL A 111 -1.65 8.24 -4.13
N PRO A 112 -1.43 8.98 -5.24
CA PRO A 112 -2.24 10.15 -5.56
C PRO A 112 -3.74 9.85 -5.56
N GLU A 113 -4.56 10.84 -5.26
CA GLU A 113 -6.03 10.66 -5.35
C GLU A 113 -6.51 10.46 -6.80
N ASN A 114 -5.82 11.10 -7.75
CA ASN A 114 -6.04 10.96 -9.19
C ASN A 114 -4.79 11.41 -9.97
N ALA A 115 -4.74 11.09 -11.25
CA ALA A 115 -3.62 11.39 -12.12
C ALA A 115 -3.47 12.91 -12.36
N MET A 116 -4.55 13.68 -12.28
CA MET A 116 -4.52 15.13 -12.46
C MET A 116 -3.68 15.79 -11.37
N LEU A 117 -3.94 15.45 -10.12
CA LEU A 117 -3.20 15.97 -8.96
C LEU A 117 -1.74 15.56 -9.01
N TYR A 118 -1.44 14.32 -9.40
CA TYR A 118 -0.08 13.84 -9.56
C TYR A 118 0.69 14.64 -10.63
N LYS A 119 0.10 14.83 -11.82
CA LYS A 119 0.75 15.60 -12.91
C LYS A 119 0.94 17.07 -12.55
N HIS A 120 0.00 17.67 -11.83
CA HIS A 120 0.14 19.04 -11.32
C HIS A 120 1.30 19.16 -10.32
N GLN A 121 1.44 18.20 -9.40
CA GLN A 121 2.53 18.16 -8.43
C GLN A 121 3.89 17.92 -9.08
N ARG A 122 3.93 17.19 -10.20
CA ARG A 122 5.15 16.95 -10.99
C ARG A 122 5.51 18.10 -11.94
N ALA A 123 4.73 19.19 -11.96
CA ALA A 123 4.90 20.34 -12.86
C ALA A 123 4.97 19.96 -14.35
N MET A 124 4.26 18.91 -14.78
CA MET A 124 4.14 18.55 -16.19
C MET A 124 3.03 19.38 -16.83
N SER A 125 3.41 20.44 -17.55
CA SER A 125 2.51 21.47 -18.12
C SER A 125 1.70 21.05 -19.35
N ASN A 126 1.66 19.78 -19.73
CA ASN A 126 0.88 19.29 -20.86
C ASN A 126 -0.33 18.49 -20.37
N ILE A 127 -1.35 19.19 -19.88
CA ILE A 127 -2.63 18.64 -19.41
C ILE A 127 -3.51 18.14 -20.60
N SER A 128 -3.00 18.22 -21.83
CA SER A 128 -3.82 17.98 -23.03
C SER A 128 -4.10 16.49 -23.29
N LEU A 129 -5.30 16.07 -22.91
CA LEU A 129 -6.17 15.11 -23.64
C LEU A 129 -5.47 13.87 -24.20
N CYS A 130 -4.65 13.19 -23.40
CA CYS A 130 -4.17 11.87 -23.73
C CYS A 130 -5.29 10.86 -23.42
N PRO A 131 -5.76 10.03 -24.38
CA PRO A 131 -6.78 9.00 -24.11
C PRO A 131 -6.37 8.04 -22.98
N ASP A 132 -5.06 7.86 -22.75
CA ASP A 132 -4.49 7.07 -21.66
C ASP A 132 -4.67 7.68 -20.27
N PHE A 133 -5.12 8.94 -20.19
CA PHE A 133 -5.40 9.60 -18.92
C PHE A 133 -6.52 8.90 -18.16
N SER A 134 -7.56 8.46 -18.88
CA SER A 134 -8.67 7.68 -18.32
C SER A 134 -8.20 6.33 -17.74
N LYS A 135 -7.28 5.66 -18.44
CA LYS A 135 -6.67 4.40 -17.99
C LYS A 135 -5.73 4.59 -16.80
N LEU A 136 -4.94 5.66 -16.78
CA LEU A 136 -4.08 5.97 -15.64
C LEU A 136 -4.90 6.30 -14.38
N ASP A 137 -5.96 7.09 -14.51
CA ASP A 137 -6.91 7.34 -13.43
C ASP A 137 -7.56 6.04 -12.94
N GLN A 138 -7.95 5.14 -13.85
CA GLN A 138 -8.47 3.82 -13.51
C GLN A 138 -7.45 2.99 -12.72
N LEU A 139 -6.20 2.88 -13.19
CA LEU A 139 -5.14 2.14 -12.47
C LEU A 139 -4.89 2.72 -11.07
N MET A 140 -4.90 4.05 -10.93
CA MET A 140 -4.78 4.69 -9.62
C MET A 140 -5.98 4.37 -8.73
N ALA A 141 -7.20 4.39 -9.27
CA ALA A 141 -8.41 4.04 -8.53
C ALA A 141 -8.40 2.58 -8.07
N GLU A 142 -8.05 1.65 -8.96
CA GLU A 142 -7.90 0.21 -8.63
C GLU A 142 -6.81 -0.01 -7.58
N THR A 143 -5.66 0.64 -7.73
CA THR A 143 -4.58 0.57 -6.73
C THR A 143 -5.07 1.07 -5.37
N ARG A 144 -5.79 2.19 -5.33
CA ARG A 144 -6.38 2.70 -4.08
C ARG A 144 -7.42 1.76 -3.50
N ALA A 145 -8.21 1.09 -4.33
CA ALA A 145 -9.17 0.08 -3.88
C ALA A 145 -8.46 -1.13 -3.25
N VAL A 146 -7.39 -1.63 -3.89
CA VAL A 146 -6.55 -2.71 -3.35
C VAL A 146 -5.91 -2.30 -2.02
N LEU A 147 -5.30 -1.12 -1.94
CA LEU A 147 -4.68 -0.62 -0.71
C LEU A 147 -5.70 -0.36 0.41
N SER A 148 -6.94 -0.01 0.07
CA SER A 148 -8.01 0.20 1.06
C SER A 148 -8.76 -1.09 1.45
N SER A 149 -8.41 -2.23 0.87
CA SER A 149 -9.06 -3.51 1.19
C SER A 149 -8.71 -4.00 2.59
N ASP A 150 -9.61 -4.76 3.20
CA ASP A 150 -9.38 -5.40 4.50
C ASP A 150 -8.22 -6.41 4.44
N ASP A 151 -8.08 -7.11 3.31
CA ASP A 151 -6.99 -8.05 3.05
C ASP A 151 -5.63 -7.35 3.11
N PHE A 152 -5.48 -6.24 2.38
CA PHE A 152 -4.23 -5.49 2.41
C PHE A 152 -4.02 -4.78 3.77
N GLY A 153 -5.09 -4.27 4.38
CA GLY A 153 -5.05 -3.70 5.72
C GLY A 153 -4.49 -4.69 6.76
N SER A 154 -4.92 -5.95 6.68
CA SER A 154 -4.43 -7.03 7.55
C SER A 154 -2.94 -7.31 7.31
N VAL A 155 -2.49 -7.33 6.05
CA VAL A 155 -1.07 -7.48 5.70
C VAL A 155 -0.23 -6.34 6.28
N VAL A 156 -0.71 -5.09 6.19
CA VAL A 156 -0.04 -3.92 6.75
C VAL A 156 0.05 -4.02 8.27
N GLU A 157 -1.03 -4.41 8.96
CA GLU A 157 -1.03 -4.57 10.42
C GLU A 157 0.01 -5.61 10.88
N ILE A 158 0.03 -6.78 10.23
CA ILE A 158 0.98 -7.86 10.55
C ILE A 158 2.42 -7.43 10.24
N SER A 159 2.64 -6.77 9.10
CA SER A 159 3.96 -6.26 8.72
C SER A 159 4.48 -5.23 9.72
N LEU A 160 3.65 -4.26 10.14
CA LEU A 160 4.02 -3.25 11.12
C LEU A 160 4.29 -3.87 12.49
N ARG A 161 3.48 -4.83 12.95
CA ARG A 161 3.73 -5.53 14.23
C ARG A 161 5.06 -6.28 14.21
N THR A 162 5.32 -7.01 13.13
CA THR A 162 6.59 -7.73 12.94
C THR A 162 7.78 -6.77 12.91
N MET A 163 7.63 -5.60 12.27
CA MET A 163 8.66 -4.55 12.29
C MET A 163 8.91 -4.02 13.70
N VAL A 164 7.87 -3.78 14.50
CA VAL A 164 8.03 -3.35 15.90
C VAL A 164 8.81 -4.39 16.69
N ASP A 165 8.48 -5.67 16.53
CA ASP A 165 9.20 -6.76 17.20
C ASP A 165 10.69 -6.76 16.82
N ALA A 166 11.01 -6.63 15.53
CA ALA A 166 12.39 -6.55 15.05
C ALA A 166 13.14 -5.30 15.56
N VAL A 167 12.48 -4.14 15.62
CA VAL A 167 13.08 -2.92 16.19
C VAL A 167 13.35 -3.10 17.69
N MET A 168 12.47 -3.78 18.42
CA MET A 168 12.64 -4.04 19.84
C MET A 168 13.86 -4.95 20.12
N GLU A 169 14.13 -5.92 19.25
CA GLU A 169 15.35 -6.73 19.30
C GLU A 169 16.59 -5.84 19.18
N ASP A 170 16.63 -4.95 18.18
CA ASP A 170 17.79 -4.09 17.92
C ASP A 170 18.03 -3.08 19.05
N ILE A 171 16.98 -2.51 19.64
CA ILE A 171 17.11 -1.64 20.82
C ILE A 171 17.64 -2.43 22.03
N GLY A 172 17.23 -3.70 22.18
CA GLY A 172 17.69 -4.58 23.25
C GLY A 172 19.18 -4.93 23.19
N VAL A 173 19.77 -4.95 21.99
CA VAL A 173 21.18 -5.31 21.75
C VAL A 173 22.14 -4.11 21.89
N GLN A 174 21.64 -2.87 21.89
CA GLN A 174 22.50 -1.67 21.96
C GLN A 174 23.31 -1.56 23.27
N PRO A 175 24.63 -1.29 23.20
CA PRO A 175 25.48 -1.11 24.39
C PRO A 175 25.12 0.19 25.14
N GLY A 176 24.93 0.13 26.47
CA GLY A 176 24.73 1.36 27.25
C GLY A 176 24.02 1.26 28.60
N GLY A 177 24.42 0.34 29.49
CA GLY A 177 24.26 0.54 30.94
C GLY A 177 22.85 0.51 31.53
N GLY A 178 21.95 -0.31 30.98
CA GLY A 178 20.65 -0.60 31.59
C GLY A 178 19.90 -1.63 30.75
N SER A 179 19.48 -2.72 31.37
CA SER A 179 18.62 -3.69 30.70
C SER A 179 17.21 -3.11 30.60
N LEU A 180 16.60 -3.15 29.41
CA LEU A 180 15.17 -2.84 29.27
C LEU A 180 14.30 -3.75 30.14
N SER A 181 14.83 -4.89 30.62
CA SER A 181 14.11 -5.78 31.55
C SER A 181 13.79 -5.12 32.89
N SER A 182 14.62 -4.20 33.40
CA SER A 182 14.39 -3.53 34.69
C SER A 182 13.75 -2.14 34.57
N GLY A 183 13.50 -1.68 33.34
CA GLY A 183 13.03 -0.33 33.06
C GLY A 183 14.16 0.69 32.91
N MET A 184 13.98 1.60 31.95
CA MET A 184 14.91 2.67 31.60
C MET A 184 14.18 4.01 31.55
N PRO A 185 14.73 5.10 32.12
CA PRO A 185 14.13 6.42 31.98
C PRO A 185 13.97 6.82 30.51
N LEU A 186 12.82 7.38 30.14
CA LEU A 186 12.52 7.80 28.77
C LEU A 186 13.62 8.72 28.18
N ALA A 187 14.21 9.61 28.99
CA ALA A 187 15.34 10.45 28.59
C ALA A 187 16.55 9.68 28.04
N LYS A 188 16.83 8.50 28.59
CA LYS A 188 17.93 7.64 28.15
C LYS A 188 17.53 6.72 26.99
N LEU A 189 16.23 6.48 26.85
CA LEU A 189 15.68 5.62 25.82
C LEU A 189 15.57 6.32 24.46
N LEU A 190 15.16 7.60 24.45
CA LEU A 190 15.00 8.37 23.20
C LEU A 190 16.26 8.38 22.31
N PRO A 191 17.49 8.59 22.84
CA PRO A 191 18.70 8.49 22.03
C PRO A 191 18.94 7.09 21.44
N ARG A 192 18.55 6.02 22.15
CA ARG A 192 18.68 4.64 21.64
C ARG A 192 17.69 4.34 20.52
N ILE A 193 16.46 4.83 20.66
CA ILE A 193 15.46 4.76 19.59
C ILE A 193 15.97 5.55 18.37
N ALA A 194 16.54 6.73 18.56
CA ALA A 194 17.10 7.50 17.45
C ALA A 194 18.23 6.75 16.72
N GLN A 195 19.01 5.92 17.43
CA GLN A 195 20.09 5.11 16.86
C GLN A 195 19.61 3.92 16.01
N THR A 196 18.34 3.52 16.06
CA THR A 196 17.81 2.50 15.13
C THR A 196 17.43 3.06 13.76
N SER A 197 17.25 4.38 13.64
CA SER A 197 16.86 5.04 12.39
C SER A 197 17.76 4.69 11.18
N PRO A 198 19.10 4.70 11.29
CA PRO A 198 19.96 4.31 10.18
C PRO A 198 19.75 2.86 9.70
N LEU A 199 19.41 1.94 10.61
CA LEU A 199 19.13 0.54 10.28
C LEU A 199 17.85 0.39 9.46
N LEU A 200 16.84 1.20 9.77
CA LEU A 200 15.58 1.25 9.02
C LEU A 200 15.75 1.83 7.61
N LEU A 201 16.78 2.66 7.41
CA LEU A 201 17.06 3.39 6.17
C LEU A 201 18.22 2.80 5.35
N GLU A 202 18.67 1.59 5.66
CA GLU A 202 19.69 0.90 4.87
C GLU A 202 19.19 0.62 3.43
N GLN A 203 20.15 0.45 2.51
CA GLN A 203 19.85 0.09 1.12
C GLN A 203 19.01 -1.20 1.06
N PRO A 204 18.05 -1.31 0.11
CA PRO A 204 17.10 -2.42 0.08
C PRO A 204 17.72 -3.82 0.13
N SER A 205 18.88 -4.03 -0.50
CA SER A 205 19.57 -5.33 -0.50
C SER A 205 20.17 -5.73 0.86
N ARG A 206 20.39 -4.77 1.76
CA ARG A 206 21.00 -4.97 3.08
C ARG A 206 20.03 -4.72 4.23
N ASN A 207 18.89 -4.11 3.93
CA ASN A 207 17.88 -3.75 4.91
C ASN A 207 17.14 -5.01 5.42
N ARG A 208 17.50 -5.43 6.64
CA ARG A 208 16.89 -6.57 7.32
C ARG A 208 15.36 -6.43 7.44
N PHE A 209 14.84 -5.23 7.67
CA PHE A 209 13.40 -5.01 7.84
C PHE A 209 12.63 -5.27 6.55
N ILE A 210 13.17 -4.85 5.40
CA ILE A 210 12.58 -5.17 4.08
C ILE A 210 12.56 -6.70 3.88
N GLN A 211 13.65 -7.39 4.21
CA GLN A 211 13.73 -8.84 4.07
C GLN A 211 12.72 -9.57 4.98
N ILE A 212 12.55 -9.11 6.22
CA ILE A 212 11.55 -9.65 7.16
C ILE A 212 10.16 -9.55 6.55
N ILE A 213 9.75 -8.37 6.06
CA ILE A 213 8.43 -8.16 5.46
C ILE A 213 8.25 -9.05 4.22
N GLN A 214 9.26 -9.11 3.34
CA GLN A 214 9.21 -9.93 2.12
C GLN A 214 9.09 -11.43 2.40
N SER A 215 9.55 -11.88 3.58
CA SER A 215 9.48 -13.29 3.99
C SER A 215 8.17 -13.66 4.70
N LEU A 216 7.26 -12.71 4.94
CA LEU A 216 5.99 -12.97 5.61
C LEU A 216 5.05 -13.79 4.69
N PRO A 217 4.51 -14.92 5.17
CA PRO A 217 3.56 -15.72 4.40
C PRO A 217 2.32 -14.94 3.96
N GLU A 218 1.86 -13.99 4.78
CA GLU A 218 0.71 -13.15 4.48
C GLU A 218 0.97 -12.22 3.30
N VAL A 219 2.20 -11.72 3.17
CA VAL A 219 2.63 -10.90 2.04
C VAL A 219 2.65 -11.74 0.76
N GLU A 220 3.24 -12.94 0.81
CA GLU A 220 3.28 -13.85 -0.34
C GLU A 220 1.87 -14.28 -0.79
N LEU A 221 1.01 -14.66 0.17
CA LEU A 221 -0.35 -15.07 -0.10
C LEU A 221 -1.16 -13.94 -0.73
N PHE A 222 -1.06 -12.73 -0.18
CA PHE A 222 -1.75 -11.56 -0.71
C PHE A 222 -1.37 -11.30 -2.17
N PHE A 223 -0.07 -11.24 -2.48
CA PHE A 223 0.37 -11.03 -3.87
C PHE A 223 -0.03 -12.17 -4.80
N THR A 224 0.02 -13.42 -4.33
CA THR A 224 -0.44 -14.58 -5.12
C THR A 224 -1.91 -14.44 -5.50
N LEU A 225 -2.78 -14.08 -4.55
CA LEU A 225 -4.20 -13.86 -4.81
C LEU A 225 -4.44 -12.64 -5.70
N LEU A 226 -3.70 -11.55 -5.48
CA LEU A 226 -3.81 -10.35 -6.31
C LEU A 226 -3.51 -10.68 -7.78
N TYR A 227 -2.39 -11.35 -8.06
CA TYR A 227 -2.01 -11.71 -9.43
C TYR A 227 -2.87 -12.81 -10.05
N ALA A 228 -3.48 -13.68 -9.25
CA ALA A 228 -4.43 -14.68 -9.76
C ALA A 228 -5.76 -14.07 -10.23
N ASN A 229 -6.14 -12.91 -9.66
CA ASN A 229 -7.39 -12.22 -9.98
C ASN A 229 -7.25 -11.13 -11.07
N ILE A 230 -6.03 -10.79 -11.47
CA ILE A 230 -5.78 -9.95 -12.64
C ILE A 230 -5.93 -10.87 -13.87
N SER A 231 -7.13 -10.90 -14.46
CA SER A 231 -7.37 -11.63 -15.72
C SER A 231 -6.42 -11.13 -16.82
N PRO A 232 -5.90 -12.03 -17.69
CA PRO A 232 -4.97 -11.69 -18.76
C PRO A 232 -5.60 -10.81 -19.85
#